data_AF-A0A7V9GDL1-F1
#
_entry.id   AF-A0A7V9GDL1-F1
#
_cell.length_a   1.000
_cell.length_b   1.000
_cell.length_c   1.000
_cell.angle_alpha   90.00
_cell.angle_beta   90.00
_cell.angle_gamma   90.00
#
_symmetry.space_group_name_H-M   'P 1'
#
loop_
_entity.id
_entity.type
_entity.pdbx_description
1 polymer ?
#
loop_
_entity_poly.entity_id
_entity_poly.type
_entity_poly.pdbx_seq_one_letter_code
_entity_poly.pdbx_strand_id
1 'polypeptide(L)' 'MRPHLCASGINHGANLGDDATYSGTVAGALESTILGVPGLAFSLVANRNQDFTESAKVARRMTEKALKEDLPDCHRAVGL' A
#
# COMPACT_ATOMS: atom_id res chain seq x y z
N MET A 1 6.13 -19.77 5.96
CA MET A 1 6.91 -18.52 6.03
C MET A 1 5.91 -17.36 6.03
N ARG A 2 6.05 -16.37 6.91
CA ARG A 2 5.18 -15.19 6.98
C ARG A 2 5.96 -13.96 6.47
N PRO A 3 5.44 -13.18 5.51
CA PRO A 3 6.10 -11.97 5.07
C PRO A 3 6.05 -10.89 6.16
N HIS A 4 7.03 -9.99 6.14
CA HIS A 4 7.10 -8.87 7.10
C HIS A 4 6.23 -7.68 6.70
N LEU A 5 5.91 -7.55 5.41
CA LEU A 5 5.17 -6.43 4.83
C LEU A 5 4.54 -6.88 3.50
N CYS A 6 3.38 -6.34 3.16
CA CYS A 6 2.77 -6.43 1.84
C CYS A 6 2.83 -5.06 1.16
N ALA A 7 3.26 -5.02 -0.10
CA ALA A 7 3.20 -3.82 -0.94
C ALA A 7 2.32 -4.12 -2.16
N SER A 8 1.23 -3.38 -2.30
CA SER A 8 0.23 -3.51 -3.37
C SER A 8 0.31 -2.29 -4.29
N GLY A 9 0.50 -2.50 -5.60
CA GLY A 9 0.68 -1.44 -6.58
C GLY A 9 1.95 -1.61 -7.44
N ILE A 10 2.45 -0.58 -8.12
CA ILE A 10 1.91 0.78 -8.21
C ILE A 10 0.76 0.82 -9.22
N ASN A 11 -0.43 1.20 -8.79
CA ASN A 11 -1.60 1.26 -9.66
C ASN A 11 -1.49 2.33 -10.74
N HIS A 12 -2.07 2.05 -11.91
CA HIS A 12 -2.30 3.02 -12.97
C HIS A 12 -3.53 3.88 -12.65
N GLY A 13 -3.31 5.04 -12.03
CA GLY A 13 -4.39 5.95 -11.65
C GLY A 13 -4.62 6.02 -10.14
N ALA A 14 -5.37 7.06 -9.76
CA ALA A 14 -5.64 7.41 -8.37
C ALA A 14 -6.58 6.40 -7.69
N ASN A 15 -6.38 6.21 -6.38
CA ASN A 15 -7.35 5.58 -5.48
C ASN A 15 -7.52 6.52 -4.28
N LEU A 16 -8.33 7.58 -4.44
CA LEU A 16 -8.45 8.68 -3.49
C LEU A 16 -9.89 8.78 -2.97
N GLY A 17 -10.04 9.09 -1.68
CA GLY A 17 -11.36 9.21 -1.06
C GLY A 17 -12.16 7.92 -1.20
N ASP A 18 -13.41 8.03 -1.66
CA ASP A 18 -14.34 6.91 -1.76
C ASP A 18 -13.88 5.82 -2.76
N ASP A 19 -13.08 6.18 -3.76
CA ASP A 19 -12.50 5.23 -4.73
C ASP A 19 -11.64 4.16 -4.05
N ALA A 20 -11.08 4.47 -2.87
CA ALA A 20 -10.30 3.52 -2.10
C ALA A 20 -11.11 2.29 -1.69
N THR A 21 -12.43 2.44 -1.47
CA THR A 21 -13.30 1.34 -1.06
C THR A 21 -13.56 0.30 -2.16
N TYR A 22 -13.40 0.70 -3.43
CA TYR A 22 -13.55 -0.19 -4.60
C TYR A 22 -12.20 -0.59 -5.21
N SER A 23 -11.10 -0.12 -4.65
CA SER A 23 -9.77 -0.30 -5.21
C SER A 23 -9.19 -1.68 -4.86
N GLY A 24 -8.92 -2.49 -5.88
CA GLY A 24 -8.16 -3.74 -5.71
C GLY A 24 -6.74 -3.51 -5.15
N THR A 25 -6.15 -2.34 -5.40
CA THR A 25 -4.82 -1.99 -4.85
C THR A 25 -4.89 -1.76 -3.35
N VAL A 26 -5.89 -1.01 -2.88
CA VAL A 26 -6.13 -0.78 -1.45
C VAL A 26 -6.56 -2.07 -0.76
N ALA A 27 -7.45 -2.84 -1.40
CA ALA A 27 -7.91 -4.13 -0.89
C ALA A 27 -6.74 -5.10 -0.64
N GLY A 28 -5.76 -5.20 -1.54
CA GLY A 28 -4.59 -6.06 -1.32
C GLY A 28 -3.75 -5.71 -0.08
N ALA A 29 -3.60 -4.42 0.22
CA ALA A 29 -2.92 -3.97 1.44
C ALA A 29 -3.78 -4.13 2.69
N LEU A 30 -5.11 -3.98 2.56
CA LEU A 30 -6.05 -4.20 3.66
C LEU A 30 -6.13 -5.68 4.05
N GLU A 31 -6.23 -6.59 3.08
CA GLU A 31 -6.27 -8.04 3.32
C GLU A 31 -5.01 -8.53 4.04
N SER A 32 -3.82 -8.03 3.65
CA SER A 32 -2.61 -8.38 4.39
C SER A 32 -2.70 -7.92 5.85
N THR A 33 -3.24 -6.72 6.06
CA THR A 33 -3.42 -6.12 7.39
C THR A 33 -4.39 -6.95 8.24
N ILE A 34 -5.48 -7.44 7.66
CA ILE A 34 -6.43 -8.37 8.31
C ILE A 34 -5.72 -9.67 8.73
N LEU A 35 -4.79 -10.16 7.91
CA LEU A 35 -3.95 -11.34 8.22
C LEU A 35 -2.73 -11.01 9.13
N GLY A 36 -2.66 -9.77 9.60
CA GLY A 36 -1.64 -9.20 10.49
C GLY A 36 -0.30 -8.90 9.89
N VAL A 37 -0.21 -8.92 8.57
CA VAL A 37 0.97 -8.45 7.84
C VAL A 37 0.73 -6.99 7.48
N PRO A 38 1.54 -6.04 7.98
CA PRO A 38 1.40 -4.64 7.62
C PRO A 38 1.34 -4.44 6.10
N GLY A 39 0.43 -3.59 5.61
CA GLY A 39 0.18 -3.39 4.19
C GLY A 39 0.37 -1.95 3.74
N LEU A 40 0.95 -1.75 2.55
CA LEU A 40 1.06 -0.46 1.87
C LEU A 40 0.44 -0.55 0.47
N ALA A 41 -0.36 0.45 0.10
CA ALA A 41 -0.93 0.59 -1.23
C ALA A 41 -0.30 1.80 -1.95
N PHE A 42 0.15 1.59 -3.20
CA PHE A 42 0.77 2.62 -4.03
C PHE A 42 -0.02 2.84 -5.32
N SER A 43 -0.25 4.10 -5.69
CA SER A 43 -1.02 4.46 -6.88
C SER A 43 -0.40 5.70 -7.54
N LEU A 44 -0.17 5.64 -8.84
CA LEU A 44 0.41 6.75 -9.60
C LEU A 44 -0.72 7.58 -10.23
N VAL A 45 -0.84 8.82 -9.76
CA VAL A 45 -1.68 9.82 -10.40
C VAL A 45 -0.85 10.52 -11.49
N ALA A 46 -1.11 10.16 -12.74
CA ALA A 46 -0.47 10.79 -13.89
C ALA A 46 -1.44 10.86 -15.06
N ASN A 47 -1.22 11.83 -15.95
CA ASN A 47 -2.00 12.04 -17.16
C ASN A 47 -1.56 11.04 -18.25
N ARG A 48 -1.29 11.50 -19.47
CA ARG A 48 -0.76 10.64 -20.54
C ARG A 48 0.72 10.29 -20.29
N ASN A 49 1.12 9.08 -20.67
CA ASN A 49 2.44 8.49 -20.45
C ASN A 49 2.81 8.32 -18.96
N GLN A 50 2.32 7.22 -18.39
CA GLN A 50 2.63 6.85 -17.01
C GLN A 50 4.05 6.31 -16.91
N ASP A 51 4.95 7.10 -16.31
CA ASP A 51 6.30 6.69 -15.94
C ASP A 51 6.35 6.33 -14.45
N PHE A 52 6.67 5.07 -14.16
CA PHE A 52 6.76 4.56 -12.80
C PHE A 52 8.15 4.70 -12.17
N THR A 53 9.13 5.25 -12.89
CA THR A 53 10.52 5.29 -12.43
C THR A 53 10.66 6.01 -11.08
N GLU A 54 10.06 7.20 -10.96
CA GLU A 54 10.14 7.98 -9.73
C GLU A 54 9.18 7.44 -8.64
N SER A 55 7.99 6.99 -9.03
CA SER A 55 7.03 6.42 -8.08
C SER A 55 7.54 5.10 -7.48
N ALA A 56 8.26 4.28 -8.25
CA ALA A 56 8.93 3.07 -7.77
C ALA A 56 10.04 3.38 -6.76
N LYS A 57 10.82 4.45 -6.98
CA LYS A 57 11.83 4.90 -5.99
C LYS A 57 11.17 5.33 -4.68
N VAL A 58 10.06 6.06 -4.76
CA VAL A 58 9.30 6.48 -3.58
C VAL A 58 8.68 5.27 -2.88
N ALA A 59 8.01 4.38 -3.63
CA ALA A 59 7.41 3.17 -3.08
C ALA A 59 8.44 2.29 -2.36
N ARG A 60 9.62 2.10 -2.96
CA ARG A 60 10.74 1.41 -2.31
C ARG A 60 11.16 2.09 -1.02
N ARG A 61 11.38 3.41 -1.04
CA ARG A 61 11.80 4.17 0.15
C ARG A 61 10.77 4.06 1.28
N MET A 62 9.47 4.14 0.97
CA MET A 62 8.41 4.02 1.96
C MET A 62 8.32 2.59 2.52
N THR A 63 8.48 1.59 1.66
CA THR A 63 8.53 0.17 2.04
C THR A 63 9.72 -0.10 2.97
N GLU A 64 10.93 0.37 2.62
CA GLU A 64 12.12 0.26 3.47
C GLU A 64 11.95 0.97 4.80
N LYS A 65 11.27 2.11 4.83
CA LYS A 65 10.96 2.84 6.05
C LYS A 65 10.00 2.04 6.94
N ALA A 66 8.91 1.52 6.37
CA ALA A 66 7.94 0.69 7.09
C ALA A 66 8.49 -0.66 7.58
N LEU A 67 9.57 -1.15 6.98
CA LEU A 67 10.28 -2.34 7.49
C LEU A 67 11.22 -2.02 8.66
N LYS A 68 11.65 -0.76 8.81
CA LYS A 68 12.57 -0.31 9.87
C LYS A 68 11.83 0.30 11.06
N GLU A 69 10.75 1.00 10.77
CA GLU A 69 9.88 1.66 11.73
C GLU A 69 8.57 0.87 11.79
N ASP A 70 8.19 0.42 12.99
CA ASP A 70 6.89 -0.24 13.15
C ASP A 70 5.77 0.71 12.72
N LEU A 71 4.96 0.26 11.77
CA LEU A 71 3.71 0.93 11.46
C LEU A 71 2.79 0.83 12.67
N PRO A 72 1.94 1.85 12.92
CA PRO A 72 0.95 1.79 13.97
C PRO A 72 0.15 0.49 13.89
N ASP A 73 -0.03 -0.16 15.04
CA ASP A 73 -0.78 -1.40 15.10
C ASP A 73 -2.22 -1.16 14.63
N CYS A 74 -2.51 -1.68 13.45
CA CYS A 74 -3.80 -1.57 12.80
C CYS A 74 -4.75 -2.66 13.28
N HIS A 75 -4.30 -3.69 14.00
CA HIS A 75 -5.19 -4.69 14.61
C HIS A 75 -6.18 -4.03 15.57
N ARG A 76 -5.72 -3.07 16.38
CA ARG A 76 -6.60 -2.24 17.22
C ARG A 76 -7.59 -1.39 16.43
N ALA A 77 -7.28 -1.04 15.17
CA ALA A 77 -8.15 -0.21 14.34
C ALA A 77 -9.27 -1.01 13.64
N VAL A 78 -9.07 -2.32 13.43
CA VAL A 78 -10.09 -3.23 12.85
C VAL A 78 -10.89 -4.00 13.91
N GLY A 79 -10.59 -3.83 15.20
CA GLY A 79 -11.33 -4.44 16.30
C GLY A 79 -11.10 -5.95 16.46
N LEU A 80 -9.98 -6.46 15.96
CA LEU A 80 -9.53 -7.84 16.11
C LEU A 80 -8.33 -7.93 17.06
#